data_AF-A0A656DC98-F1
#
_entry.id   AF-A0A656DC98-F1
#
_cell.length_a   1.000
_cell.length_b   1.000
_cell.length_c   1.000
_cell.angle_alpha   90.00
_cell.angle_beta   90.00
_cell.angle_gamma   90.00
#
_symmetry.space_group_name_H-M   'P 1'
#
loop_
_entity.id
_entity.type
_entity.pdbx_description
1 polymer ?
#
loop_
_entity_poly.entity_id
_entity_poly.type
_entity_poly.pdbx_seq_one_letter_code
_entity_poly.pdbx_strand_id
1 'polypeptide(L)'
;MSEILNQPRSQEVVQKPEEKKKIIPKQDKPPENDTGLWKFNRRSFLTLAGWLGFLGFIFTSIVGAIRYMFPRVLYEPPTAFKAGYPDEYTVGEVSERFKDSQRVWIVREEDGFYALLAVCTHLGCTPRWLSGENKFKCPCHGSGFRKSGINFEGPAPRPLERVKITLAEDGQLLIDKGITYRYEKGEWGKPGSFLPYRG
;
A
#
# COMPACT_ATOMS: atom_id res chain seq x y z
N MET A 1 35.29 74.88 88.28
CA MET A 1 35.17 75.07 86.83
C MET A 1 35.15 73.70 86.20
N SER A 2 34.04 73.38 85.50
CA SER A 2 33.77 72.22 84.63
C SER A 2 34.07 70.82 85.22
N GLU A 3 33.06 70.03 85.63
CA GLU A 3 32.26 69.18 84.71
C GLU A 3 33.20 68.20 83.99
N ILE A 4 33.27 66.92 84.36
CA ILE A 4 32.38 65.84 83.88
C ILE A 4 32.47 64.62 84.82
N LEU A 5 31.30 64.01 85.03
CA LEU A 5 30.96 62.89 85.92
C LEU A 5 31.25 61.48 85.33
N ASN A 6 31.32 60.52 86.26
CA ASN A 6 30.74 59.16 86.23
C ASN A 6 31.53 57.94 85.67
N GLN A 7 32.03 57.14 86.63
CA GLN A 7 31.83 55.68 86.74
C GLN A 7 30.85 55.44 87.93
N PRO A 8 30.16 54.29 88.16
CA PRO A 8 30.47 52.90 87.76
C PRO A 8 29.27 51.91 87.51
N ARG A 9 29.61 50.65 87.20
CA ARG A 9 28.96 49.35 87.56
C ARG A 9 27.69 48.79 86.84
N SER A 10 27.90 47.61 86.24
CA SER A 10 27.06 46.39 86.11
C SER A 10 25.55 46.51 85.80
N GLN A 11 25.13 46.00 84.63
CA GLN A 11 23.86 45.30 84.45
C GLN A 11 23.94 44.18 83.39
N GLU A 12 23.11 43.18 83.62
CA GLU A 12 23.04 41.83 83.06
C GLU A 12 21.93 41.74 82.00
N VAL A 13 22.18 40.96 80.94
CA VAL A 13 21.25 40.19 80.06
C VAL A 13 19.80 40.69 79.86
N VAL A 14 19.42 41.10 78.63
CA VAL A 14 18.11 40.77 77.98
C VAL A 14 18.24 40.85 76.43
N GLN A 15 17.55 39.94 75.72
CA GLN A 15 17.68 39.49 74.33
C GLN A 15 16.98 40.33 73.23
N LYS A 16 17.37 40.03 71.96
CA LYS A 16 16.58 39.89 70.68
C LYS A 16 16.87 40.95 69.55
N PRO A 17 16.45 40.73 68.27
CA PRO A 17 17.25 40.25 67.12
C PRO A 17 17.34 41.24 65.92
N GLU A 18 18.42 41.25 65.14
CA GLU A 18 18.55 41.88 63.79
C GLU A 18 19.97 41.58 63.25
N GLU A 19 20.32 41.40 61.98
CA GLU A 19 19.65 41.32 60.69
C GLU A 19 20.62 40.63 59.71
N LYS A 20 20.08 39.97 58.69
CA LYS A 20 20.77 39.30 57.58
C LYS A 20 21.92 40.12 56.97
N LYS A 21 23.07 39.48 56.73
CA LYS A 21 23.82 39.72 55.49
C LYS A 21 24.12 38.42 54.75
N LYS A 22 23.32 38.25 53.72
CA LYS A 22 23.39 37.28 52.63
C LYS A 22 24.76 37.38 51.95
N ILE A 23 25.52 36.29 51.89
CA ILE A 23 26.59 36.12 50.91
C ILE A 23 26.37 34.75 50.26
N ILE A 24 25.75 34.77 49.08
CA ILE A 24 25.73 33.67 48.11
C ILE A 24 27.01 33.80 47.26
N PRO A 25 27.34 32.84 46.38
CA PRO A 25 28.05 31.58 46.60
C PRO A 25 29.48 31.65 46.04
N LYS A 26 30.39 30.77 46.48
CA LYS A 26 31.50 30.38 45.59
C LYS A 26 31.08 29.10 44.90
N GLN A 27 30.71 29.27 43.64
CA GLN A 27 30.27 28.25 42.72
C GLN A 27 31.32 27.13 42.67
N ASP A 28 30.95 25.94 43.15
CA ASP A 28 31.75 24.74 42.96
C ASP A 28 31.94 24.55 41.46
N LYS A 29 33.19 24.38 41.02
CA LYS A 29 33.52 24.14 39.61
C LYS A 29 32.58 23.06 39.07
N PRO A 30 31.89 23.28 37.94
CA PRO A 30 31.11 22.24 37.31
C PRO A 30 32.04 21.04 37.02
N PRO A 31 31.57 19.79 37.20
CA PRO A 31 32.38 18.63 36.88
C PRO A 31 32.84 18.74 35.44
N GLU A 32 34.14 18.57 35.28
CA GLU A 32 34.90 18.61 34.05
C GLU A 32 34.15 17.85 32.95
N ASN A 33 33.91 18.59 31.87
CA ASN A 33 33.33 18.12 30.64
C ASN A 33 34.32 17.20 29.93
N ASP A 34 34.49 15.99 30.46
CA ASP A 34 35.13 14.89 29.78
C ASP A 34 34.12 14.40 28.74
N THR A 35 34.10 15.04 27.58
CA THR A 35 33.43 14.58 26.36
C THR A 35 34.13 13.35 25.77
N GLY A 36 34.41 12.35 26.62
CA GLY A 36 34.77 11.01 26.22
C GLY A 36 33.49 10.24 25.94
N LEU A 37 33.27 9.87 24.69
CA LEU A 37 32.13 9.07 24.21
C LEU A 37 31.88 7.72 24.96
N TRP A 38 32.71 7.34 25.96
CA TRP A 38 32.76 6.00 26.54
C TRP A 38 33.11 5.97 28.05
N LYS A 39 32.42 6.73 28.93
CA LYS A 39 32.42 6.42 30.38
C LYS A 39 31.28 5.45 30.72
N PHE A 40 31.50 4.14 30.58
CA PHE A 40 30.51 3.12 30.93
C PHE A 40 30.45 2.87 32.45
N ASN A 41 29.41 3.37 33.11
CA ASN A 41 29.05 2.95 34.46
C ASN A 41 28.37 1.56 34.39
N ARG A 42 28.59 0.67 35.37
CA ARG A 42 27.96 -0.68 35.40
C ARG A 42 26.45 -0.61 35.27
N ARG A 43 25.84 0.42 35.89
CA ARG A 43 24.39 0.69 35.78
C ARG A 43 24.00 1.05 34.35
N SER A 44 24.72 1.97 33.70
CA SER A 44 24.49 2.37 32.32
C SER A 44 24.68 1.23 31.33
N PHE A 45 25.67 0.36 31.56
CA PHE A 45 25.89 -0.85 30.77
C PHE A 45 24.71 -1.82 30.87
N LEU A 46 24.27 -2.16 32.09
CA LEU A 46 23.15 -3.09 32.29
C LEU A 46 21.82 -2.52 31.78
N THR A 47 21.58 -1.22 31.92
CA THR A 47 20.39 -0.57 31.35
C THR A 47 20.40 -0.58 29.83
N LEU A 48 21.56 -0.31 29.20
CA LEU A 48 21.70 -0.36 27.76
C LEU A 48 21.49 -1.78 27.23
N ALA A 49 22.10 -2.78 27.86
CA ALA A 49 21.94 -4.18 27.51
C ALA A 49 20.47 -4.64 27.66
N GLY A 50 19.79 -4.24 28.73
CA GLY A 50 18.37 -4.55 28.95
C GLY A 50 17.45 -3.94 27.88
N TRP A 51 17.64 -2.66 27.55
CA TRP A 51 16.86 -2.00 26.49
C TRP A 51 17.16 -2.58 25.11
N LEU A 52 18.41 -2.92 24.80
CA LEU A 52 18.78 -3.58 23.54
C LEU A 52 18.13 -4.97 23.42
N GLY A 53 18.12 -5.76 24.49
CA GLY A 53 17.45 -7.07 24.51
C GLY A 53 15.94 -6.95 24.33
N PHE A 54 15.30 -6.02 25.04
CA PHE A 54 13.86 -5.77 24.93
C PHE A 54 13.47 -5.30 23.52
N LEU A 55 14.19 -4.32 22.96
CA LEU A 55 13.93 -3.82 21.62
C LEU A 55 14.24 -4.87 20.54
N GLY A 56 15.27 -5.69 20.73
CA GLY A 56 15.57 -6.79 19.82
C GLY A 56 14.47 -7.85 19.79
N PHE A 57 13.89 -8.18 20.96
CA PHE A 57 12.76 -9.11 21.06
C PHE A 57 11.49 -8.55 20.41
N ILE A 58 11.15 -7.29 20.70
CA ILE A 58 10.00 -6.60 20.10
C ILE A 58 10.16 -6.53 18.58
N PHE A 59 11.34 -6.13 18.10
CA PHE A 59 11.62 -6.04 16.67
C PHE A 59 11.44 -7.40 15.98
N THR A 60 12.03 -8.46 16.52
CA THR A 60 11.92 -9.82 15.95
C THR A 60 10.47 -10.31 15.94
N SER A 61 9.72 -10.03 17.01
CA SER A 61 8.30 -10.41 17.12
C SER A 61 7.43 -9.66 16.12
N ILE A 62 7.66 -8.36 15.92
CA ILE A 62 6.96 -7.54 14.93
C ILE A 62 7.29 -8.02 13.51
N VAL A 63 8.56 -8.31 13.20
CA VAL A 63 8.94 -8.86 11.90
C VAL A 63 8.27 -10.22 11.65
N GLY A 64 8.20 -11.08 12.67
CA GLY A 64 7.47 -12.34 12.61
C GLY A 64 5.97 -12.15 12.35
N ALA A 65 5.33 -11.19 13.03
CA ALA A 65 3.92 -10.85 12.86
C ALA A 65 3.64 -10.25 11.47
N ILE A 66 4.47 -9.32 11.00
CA ILE A 66 4.38 -8.75 9.64
C ILE A 66 4.55 -9.87 8.61
N ARG A 67 5.56 -10.74 8.77
CA ARG A 67 5.77 -11.88 7.87
C ARG A 67 4.62 -12.87 7.89
N TYR A 68 3.94 -13.03 9.01
CA TYR A 68 2.73 -13.84 9.12
C TYR A 68 1.56 -13.22 8.33
N MET A 69 1.46 -11.88 8.29
CA MET A 69 0.41 -11.20 7.55
C MET A 69 0.51 -11.34 6.03
N PHE A 70 1.68 -11.68 5.50
CA PHE A 70 1.86 -11.89 4.07
C PHE A 70 1.91 -13.39 3.74
N PRO A 71 0.91 -13.92 3.00
CA PRO A 71 0.91 -15.33 2.60
C PRO A 71 2.11 -15.64 1.70
N ARG A 72 2.76 -16.79 1.92
CA ARG A 72 4.00 -17.18 1.21
C ARG A 72 3.75 -17.90 -0.12
N VAL A 73 2.53 -18.37 -0.35
CA VAL A 73 2.14 -19.05 -1.58
C VAL A 73 0.91 -18.35 -2.12
N LEU A 74 1.09 -17.72 -3.28
CA LEU A 74 0.00 -17.26 -4.13
C LEU A 74 -0.37 -18.43 -5.04
N TYR A 75 -1.56 -18.99 -4.86
CA TYR A 75 -2.14 -19.91 -5.83
C TYR A 75 -2.55 -19.08 -7.04
N GLU A 76 -1.64 -18.88 -7.98
CA GLU A 76 -1.97 -18.28 -9.27
C GLU A 76 -2.60 -19.35 -10.16
N PRO A 77 -3.92 -19.27 -10.44
CA PRO A 77 -4.51 -20.15 -11.44
C PRO A 77 -3.79 -19.93 -12.77
N PRO A 78 -3.74 -20.96 -13.64
CA PRO A 78 -3.07 -20.85 -14.93
C PRO A 78 -3.60 -19.62 -15.68
N THR A 79 -2.68 -18.72 -16.03
CA THR A 79 -3.04 -17.47 -16.71
C THR A 79 -3.54 -17.74 -18.12
N ALA A 80 -3.09 -18.84 -18.72
CA ALA A 80 -3.50 -19.31 -20.02
C ALA A 80 -4.49 -20.48 -19.95
N PHE A 81 -5.55 -20.42 -20.75
CA PHE A 81 -6.54 -21.50 -20.89
C PHE A 81 -7.01 -21.63 -22.33
N LYS A 82 -7.44 -22.84 -22.70
CA LYS A 82 -8.05 -23.11 -24.01
C LYS A 82 -9.53 -22.78 -23.96
N ALA A 83 -10.01 -22.07 -24.97
CA ALA A 83 -11.37 -21.58 -25.07
C ALA A 83 -12.25 -22.37 -26.06
N GLY A 84 -11.74 -23.46 -26.64
CA GLY A 84 -12.45 -24.24 -27.66
C GLY A 84 -12.15 -23.77 -29.07
N TYR A 85 -12.89 -24.28 -30.05
CA TYR A 85 -12.63 -24.02 -31.47
C TYR A 85 -13.21 -22.68 -31.94
N PRO A 86 -12.53 -21.95 -32.86
CA PRO A 86 -13.05 -20.72 -33.44
C PRO A 86 -14.45 -20.82 -34.05
N ASP A 87 -14.81 -21.99 -34.59
CA ASP A 87 -16.07 -22.20 -35.31
C ASP A 87 -17.28 -22.36 -34.36
N GLU A 88 -17.05 -22.57 -33.06
CA GLU A 88 -18.09 -22.59 -32.04
C GLU A 88 -18.63 -21.19 -31.71
N TYR A 89 -17.99 -20.13 -32.24
CA TYR A 89 -18.32 -18.73 -31.97
C TYR A 89 -19.07 -18.11 -33.14
N THR A 90 -20.26 -17.61 -32.86
CA THR A 90 -21.12 -16.86 -33.78
C THR A 90 -20.53 -15.47 -34.07
N VAL A 91 -20.48 -15.11 -35.35
CA VAL A 91 -19.99 -13.79 -35.79
C VAL A 91 -20.92 -12.70 -35.26
N GLY A 92 -20.33 -11.68 -34.63
CA GLY A 92 -21.08 -10.56 -34.06
C GLY A 92 -21.49 -10.75 -32.60
N GLU A 93 -21.34 -11.95 -32.02
CA GLU A 93 -21.74 -12.23 -30.64
C GLU A 93 -20.57 -12.13 -29.65
N VAL A 94 -20.93 -11.98 -28.37
CA VAL A 94 -20.00 -12.03 -27.23
C VAL A 94 -20.28 -13.31 -26.44
N SER A 95 -19.26 -14.17 -26.32
CA SER A 95 -19.38 -15.42 -25.59
C SER A 95 -19.23 -15.23 -24.08
N GLU A 96 -20.25 -15.64 -23.31
CA GLU A 96 -20.24 -15.60 -21.83
C GLU A 96 -19.57 -16.81 -21.17
N ARG A 97 -19.18 -17.84 -21.95
CA ARG A 97 -18.78 -19.17 -21.46
C ARG A 97 -17.68 -19.12 -20.39
N PHE A 98 -16.78 -18.14 -20.47
CA PHE A 98 -15.62 -17.99 -19.59
C PHE A 98 -15.74 -16.81 -18.60
N LYS A 99 -16.93 -16.21 -18.47
CA LYS A 99 -17.18 -15.10 -17.54
C LYS A 99 -16.99 -15.51 -16.09
N ASP A 100 -17.61 -16.60 -15.66
CA ASP A 100 -17.65 -16.96 -14.23
C ASP A 100 -16.36 -17.66 -13.77
N SER A 101 -15.74 -18.46 -14.65
CA SER A 101 -14.52 -19.20 -14.34
C SER A 101 -13.25 -18.37 -14.52
N GLN A 102 -13.16 -17.58 -15.60
CA GLN A 102 -11.93 -16.87 -15.97
C GLN A 102 -12.06 -15.35 -16.00
N ARG A 103 -13.29 -14.82 -15.88
CA ARG A 103 -13.59 -13.39 -16.04
C ARG A 103 -13.09 -12.87 -17.39
N VAL A 104 -13.37 -13.61 -18.45
CA VAL A 104 -13.03 -13.22 -19.82
C VAL A 104 -14.27 -13.31 -20.71
N TRP A 105 -14.43 -12.29 -21.54
CA TRP A 105 -15.37 -12.25 -22.64
C TRP A 105 -14.61 -12.48 -23.95
N ILE A 106 -15.14 -13.34 -24.81
CA ILE A 106 -14.56 -13.55 -26.14
C ILE A 106 -15.53 -12.96 -27.14
N VAL A 107 -15.02 -12.05 -27.97
CA VAL A 107 -15.83 -11.37 -28.97
C VAL A 107 -15.38 -11.81 -30.33
N ARG A 108 -16.34 -12.32 -31.12
CA ARG A 108 -16.16 -12.66 -32.52
C ARG A 108 -16.68 -11.51 -33.37
N GLU A 109 -15.81 -10.94 -34.19
CA GLU A 109 -16.18 -10.02 -35.28
C GLU A 109 -15.93 -10.72 -36.62
N GLU A 110 -16.31 -10.06 -37.71
CA GLU A 110 -16.10 -10.56 -39.08
C GLU A 110 -14.60 -10.71 -39.41
N ASP A 111 -13.77 -9.79 -38.92
CA ASP A 111 -12.33 -9.78 -39.18
C ASP A 111 -11.52 -10.72 -38.26
N GLY A 112 -12.14 -11.28 -37.22
CA GLY A 112 -11.47 -12.16 -36.26
C GLY A 112 -11.96 -12.03 -34.82
N PHE A 113 -11.05 -12.21 -33.87
CA PHE A 113 -11.35 -12.31 -32.45
C PHE A 113 -10.55 -11.32 -31.59
N TYR A 114 -11.17 -10.90 -30.50
CA TYR A 114 -10.46 -10.34 -29.36
C TYR A 114 -11.09 -10.83 -28.06
N ALA A 115 -10.27 -10.90 -27.02
CA ALA A 115 -10.71 -11.28 -25.69
C ALA A 115 -10.63 -10.06 -24.76
N LEU A 116 -11.72 -9.76 -24.06
CA LEU A 116 -11.80 -8.68 -23.08
C LEU A 116 -11.77 -9.25 -21.66
N LEU A 117 -11.01 -8.60 -20.78
CA LEU A 117 -11.04 -8.90 -19.36
C LEU A 117 -12.34 -8.36 -18.76
N ALA A 118 -13.15 -9.23 -18.16
CA ALA A 118 -14.42 -8.93 -17.49
C ALA A 118 -14.21 -8.28 -16.11
N VAL A 119 -13.31 -7.30 -16.04
CA VAL A 119 -12.95 -6.57 -14.83
C VAL A 119 -13.20 -5.09 -15.09
N CYS A 120 -14.20 -4.54 -14.41
CA CYS A 120 -14.52 -3.14 -14.47
C CYS A 120 -13.34 -2.32 -13.96
N THR A 121 -12.90 -1.35 -14.76
CA THR A 121 -11.73 -0.53 -14.47
C THR A 121 -11.97 0.54 -13.40
N HIS A 122 -13.18 0.63 -12.85
CA HIS A 122 -13.49 1.44 -11.68
C HIS A 122 -12.95 0.80 -10.39
N LEU A 123 -13.55 -0.32 -9.96
CA LEU A 123 -13.22 -1.00 -8.69
C LEU A 123 -13.17 -2.53 -8.82
N GLY A 124 -13.16 -3.07 -10.05
CA GLY A 124 -12.91 -4.49 -10.28
C GLY A 124 -14.13 -5.40 -10.29
N CYS A 125 -15.37 -4.89 -10.24
CA CYS A 125 -16.59 -5.69 -10.44
C CYS A 125 -16.64 -6.35 -11.84
N THR A 126 -17.44 -7.40 -12.02
CA THR A 126 -17.66 -8.02 -13.35
C THR A 126 -18.84 -7.36 -14.07
N PRO A 127 -18.63 -6.65 -15.20
CA PRO A 127 -19.73 -6.11 -15.99
C PRO A 127 -20.57 -7.22 -16.61
N ARG A 128 -21.88 -6.98 -16.77
CA ARG A 128 -22.80 -7.87 -17.49
C ARG A 128 -22.89 -7.46 -18.95
N TRP A 129 -22.89 -8.42 -19.86
CA TRP A 129 -23.20 -8.19 -21.26
C TRP A 129 -24.72 -8.04 -21.43
N LEU A 130 -25.14 -7.03 -22.19
CA LEU A 130 -26.52 -6.80 -22.57
C LEU A 130 -26.61 -6.92 -24.10
N SER A 131 -26.96 -8.12 -24.58
CA SER A 131 -27.03 -8.43 -26.02
C SER A 131 -28.00 -7.52 -26.77
N GLY A 132 -29.15 -7.18 -26.16
CA GLY A 132 -30.14 -6.27 -26.77
C GLY A 132 -29.63 -4.84 -27.01
N GLU A 133 -28.62 -4.39 -26.26
CA GLU A 133 -28.05 -3.04 -26.39
C GLU A 133 -26.64 -3.02 -26.98
N ASN A 134 -26.02 -4.19 -27.21
CA ASN A 134 -24.63 -4.36 -27.59
C ASN A 134 -23.62 -3.62 -26.68
N LYS A 135 -23.87 -3.67 -25.37
CA LYS A 135 -23.10 -2.95 -24.35
C LYS A 135 -22.82 -3.83 -23.13
N PHE A 136 -21.72 -3.55 -22.46
CA PHE A 136 -21.47 -4.05 -21.11
C PHE A 136 -21.88 -3.00 -20.07
N LYS A 137 -22.61 -3.42 -19.05
CA LYS A 137 -23.01 -2.57 -17.92
C LYS A 137 -22.54 -3.16 -16.60
N CYS A 138 -21.84 -2.37 -15.81
CA CYS A 138 -21.38 -2.73 -14.48
C CYS A 138 -22.51 -2.52 -13.45
N PRO A 139 -22.96 -3.56 -12.74
CA PRO A 139 -24.06 -3.43 -11.77
C PRO A 139 -23.68 -2.67 -10.49
N CYS A 140 -22.40 -2.48 -10.22
CA CYS A 140 -21.93 -1.86 -8.97
C CYS A 140 -22.17 -0.33 -8.93
N HIS A 141 -21.82 0.37 -10.00
CA HIS A 141 -21.87 1.85 -10.05
C HIS A 141 -22.29 2.38 -11.44
N GLY A 142 -22.85 1.52 -12.31
CA GLY A 142 -23.38 1.94 -13.60
C GLY A 142 -22.35 2.29 -14.68
N SER A 143 -21.10 1.84 -14.57
CA SER A 143 -20.12 2.00 -15.66
C SER A 143 -20.57 1.26 -16.91
N GLY A 144 -20.51 1.93 -18.06
CA GLY A 144 -20.90 1.38 -19.36
C GLY A 144 -19.73 1.28 -20.33
N PHE A 145 -19.64 0.16 -21.03
CA PHE A 145 -18.65 -0.10 -22.07
C PHE A 145 -19.33 -0.56 -23.36
N ARG A 146 -18.79 -0.16 -24.51
CA ARG A 146 -19.22 -0.63 -25.82
C ARG A 146 -18.79 -2.08 -26.02
N LYS A 147 -19.34 -2.77 -27.03
CA LYS A 147 -18.88 -4.11 -27.46
C LYS A 147 -17.36 -4.21 -27.62
N SER A 148 -16.72 -3.15 -28.13
CA SER A 148 -15.26 -3.06 -28.28
C SER A 148 -14.48 -3.03 -26.96
N GLY A 149 -15.14 -2.77 -25.82
CA GLY A 149 -14.53 -2.56 -24.51
C GLY A 149 -14.30 -1.10 -24.13
N ILE A 150 -14.56 -0.14 -25.04
CA ILE A 150 -14.37 1.30 -24.78
C ILE A 150 -15.43 1.80 -23.79
N ASN A 151 -14.99 2.44 -22.70
CA ASN A 151 -15.88 3.07 -21.72
C ASN A 151 -16.57 4.29 -22.34
N PHE A 152 -17.86 4.49 -22.04
CA PHE A 152 -18.61 5.65 -22.55
C PHE A 152 -19.44 6.36 -21.48
N GLU A 153 -19.67 5.75 -20.32
CA GLU A 153 -20.45 6.33 -19.22
C GLU A 153 -20.02 5.77 -17.85
N GLY A 154 -20.47 6.45 -16.81
CA GLY A 154 -20.25 6.07 -15.41
C GLY A 154 -18.83 6.37 -14.93
N PRO A 155 -18.46 5.88 -13.73
CA PRO A 155 -17.21 6.28 -13.06
C PRO A 155 -15.95 5.56 -13.56
N ALA A 156 -16.06 4.69 -14.58
CA ALA A 156 -14.91 3.94 -15.08
C ALA A 156 -13.97 4.87 -15.86
N PRO A 157 -12.72 5.07 -15.42
CA PRO A 157 -11.83 6.08 -15.99
C PRO A 157 -11.22 5.67 -17.33
N ARG A 158 -11.29 4.38 -17.70
CA ARG A 158 -10.60 3.83 -18.87
C ARG A 158 -11.32 2.62 -19.47
N PRO A 159 -11.04 2.24 -20.74
CA PRO A 159 -11.59 1.05 -21.38
C PRO A 159 -11.24 -0.26 -20.66
N LEU A 160 -11.99 -1.32 -20.95
CA LEU A 160 -11.63 -2.68 -20.55
C LEU A 160 -10.30 -3.11 -21.19
N GLU A 161 -9.54 -3.94 -20.48
CA GLU A 161 -8.28 -4.47 -20.99
C GLU A 161 -8.56 -5.62 -21.96
N ARG A 162 -7.80 -5.69 -23.06
CA ARG A 162 -7.75 -6.90 -23.89
C ARG A 162 -6.73 -7.86 -23.30
N VAL A 163 -6.97 -9.16 -23.43
CA VAL A 163 -6.00 -10.21 -23.06
C VAL A 163 -5.46 -10.88 -24.31
N LYS A 164 -4.30 -11.51 -24.21
CA LYS A 164 -3.68 -12.15 -25.37
C LYS A 164 -4.53 -13.31 -25.86
N ILE A 165 -4.82 -13.31 -27.16
CA ILE A 165 -5.53 -14.37 -27.85
C ILE A 165 -4.67 -14.87 -29.02
N THR A 166 -4.53 -16.20 -29.11
CA THR A 166 -3.74 -16.90 -30.12
C THR A 166 -4.41 -18.20 -30.51
N LEU A 167 -4.03 -18.81 -31.63
CA LEU A 167 -4.40 -20.20 -31.94
C LEU A 167 -3.34 -21.14 -31.36
N ALA A 168 -3.78 -22.17 -30.64
CA ALA A 168 -2.94 -23.27 -30.22
C ALA A 168 -2.69 -24.24 -31.38
N GLU A 169 -1.71 -25.14 -31.21
CA GLU A 169 -1.32 -26.14 -32.20
C GLU A 169 -2.45 -27.11 -32.56
N ASP A 170 -3.41 -27.31 -31.65
CA ASP A 170 -4.60 -28.15 -31.83
C ASP A 170 -5.78 -27.41 -32.49
N GLY A 171 -5.58 -26.16 -32.92
CA GLY A 171 -6.59 -25.34 -33.58
C GLY A 171 -7.57 -24.63 -32.63
N GLN A 172 -7.43 -24.80 -31.31
CA GLN A 172 -8.27 -24.11 -30.34
C GLN A 172 -7.77 -22.69 -30.07
N LEU A 173 -8.68 -21.81 -29.64
CA LEU A 173 -8.33 -20.50 -29.12
C LEU A 173 -7.61 -20.65 -27.78
N LEU A 174 -6.39 -20.10 -27.70
CA LEU A 174 -5.60 -20.00 -26.48
C LEU A 174 -5.64 -18.56 -25.99
N ILE A 175 -6.16 -18.36 -24.79
CA ILE A 175 -6.27 -17.07 -24.14
C ILE A 175 -5.30 -17.02 -22.97
N ASP A 176 -4.45 -15.99 -22.92
CA ASP A 176 -3.51 -15.74 -21.83
C ASP A 176 -3.79 -14.40 -21.15
N LYS A 177 -4.26 -14.47 -19.90
CA LYS A 177 -4.57 -13.34 -19.02
C LYS A 177 -3.32 -12.70 -18.42
N GLY A 178 -2.17 -13.37 -18.48
CA GLY A 178 -0.90 -12.83 -17.98
C GLY A 178 -0.40 -11.65 -18.82
N ILE A 179 -0.86 -11.55 -20.06
CA ILE A 179 -0.52 -10.49 -21.00
C ILE A 179 -1.78 -9.68 -21.29
N THR A 180 -1.83 -8.45 -20.79
CA THR A 180 -2.94 -7.52 -21.03
C THR A 180 -2.51 -6.35 -21.91
N TYR A 181 -3.46 -5.82 -22.68
CA TYR A 181 -3.28 -4.73 -23.62
C TYR A 181 -4.24 -3.59 -23.27
N ARG A 182 -3.68 -2.41 -23.02
CA ARG A 182 -4.43 -1.21 -22.64
C ARG A 182 -4.65 -0.28 -23.84
N TYR A 183 -5.87 0.21 -23.98
CA TYR A 183 -6.25 1.09 -25.09
C TYR A 183 -5.54 2.44 -25.00
N GLU A 184 -5.51 3.04 -23.81
CA GLU A 184 -4.90 4.35 -23.53
C GLU A 184 -3.39 4.40 -23.81
N LYS A 185 -2.74 3.23 -23.86
CA LYS A 185 -1.32 3.07 -24.21
C LYS A 185 -1.11 2.73 -25.69
N GLY A 186 -2.16 2.68 -26.50
CA GLY A 186 -2.10 2.28 -27.91
C GLY A 186 -1.77 0.79 -28.11
N GLU A 187 -1.93 -0.05 -27.09
CA GLU A 187 -1.46 -1.44 -27.13
C GLU A 187 -2.39 -2.38 -27.89
N TRP A 188 -3.60 -1.92 -28.23
CA TRP A 188 -4.56 -2.74 -28.95
C TRP A 188 -4.13 -3.09 -30.38
N GLY A 189 -3.20 -2.33 -30.96
CA GLY A 189 -2.58 -2.64 -32.25
C GLY A 189 -1.39 -3.62 -32.16
N LYS A 190 -0.98 -4.03 -30.96
CA LYS A 190 0.10 -5.01 -30.79
C LYS A 190 -0.37 -6.41 -31.20
N PRO A 191 0.53 -7.27 -31.70
CA PRO A 191 0.18 -8.66 -32.01
C PRO A 191 -0.31 -9.38 -30.74
N GLY A 192 -1.37 -10.18 -30.89
CA GLY A 192 -2.00 -10.94 -29.81
C GLY A 192 -3.14 -10.22 -29.08
N SER A 193 -3.29 -8.89 -29.22
CA SER A 193 -4.49 -8.16 -28.76
C SER A 193 -5.73 -8.50 -29.60
N PHE A 194 -5.49 -8.77 -30.88
CA PHE A 194 -6.49 -9.18 -31.86
C PHE A 194 -5.93 -10.35 -32.66
N LEU A 195 -6.74 -11.37 -32.84
CA LEU A 195 -6.44 -12.54 -33.66
C LEU A 195 -7.23 -12.42 -34.96
N PRO A 196 -6.59 -12.10 -36.10
CA PRO A 196 -7.28 -12.09 -37.38
C PRO A 196 -7.70 -13.52 -37.75
N TYR A 197 -8.96 -13.70 -38.12
CA TYR A 197 -9.50 -15.01 -38.51
C TYR A 197 -10.63 -14.81 -39.52
N ARG A 198 -10.48 -15.41 -40.71
CA ARG A 198 -11.43 -15.33 -41.84
C ARG A 198 -12.00 -16.71 -42.19
N GLY A 199 -12.35 -17.48 -41.16
CA GLY A 199 -13.03 -18.78 -41.29
C GLY A 199 -14.50 -18.66 -40.97
#